data_AF-A0A523Q8G8-F1
#
_entry.id   AF-A0A523Q8G8-F1
#
_cell.length_a   1.000
_cell.length_b   1.000
_cell.length_c   1.000
_cell.angle_alpha   90.00
_cell.angle_beta   90.00
_cell.angle_gamma   90.00
#
_symmetry.space_group_name_H-M   'P 1'
#
loop_
_entity.id
_entity.type
_entity.pdbx_description
1 polymer ?
#
loop_
_entity_poly.entity_id
_entity_poly.type
_entity_poly.pdbx_seq_one_letter_code
_entity_poly.pdbx_strand_id
1 'polypeptide(L)'
;MSMTTNVFQTLMLREWMQHHKGWLALGLVPVVLMFLVTLFGSVSVDGGESGEGLLLLVAFGTAMMMVVLAMAAMVFQASGLARRDQQDRSIEFWLSLPVGQPQTLAAMLLMHVWLFPMMVVAIGLLGGLLIAPVAVVKALGLAGLSQMAWGGVLSAVPVATLRVFTGMLLAGLWALPFVLLMMAASVWLKRWGVPVLAAVVGLGGLVLEKAYQQTWLLDSVRSLGSNVGAALFPGAAGNAGLQVNDKMLMSGHLEGLNAWLMMWEPRSAARYARSMCSLGSPSKKARCWSV
;
A
#
# COMPACT_ATOMS: atom_id res chain seq x y z
N MET A 1 -3.74 -28.95 19.20
CA MET A 1 -3.79 -27.84 18.22
C MET A 1 -4.87 -26.79 18.49
N SER A 2 -5.85 -27.03 19.40
CA SER A 2 -6.91 -26.05 19.72
C SER A 2 -6.49 -24.91 20.67
N MET A 3 -5.67 -25.18 21.70
CA MET A 3 -5.27 -24.14 22.67
C MET A 3 -4.44 -22.99 22.07
N THR A 4 -3.59 -23.26 21.08
CA THR A 4 -2.70 -22.26 20.48
C THR A 4 -3.45 -21.20 19.65
N THR A 5 -4.55 -21.59 19.01
CA THR A 5 -5.37 -20.69 18.18
C THR A 5 -6.08 -19.65 19.04
N ASN A 6 -6.57 -20.04 20.22
CA ASN A 6 -7.25 -19.13 21.15
C ASN A 6 -6.31 -18.06 21.71
N VAL A 7 -5.05 -18.41 22.00
CA VAL A 7 -4.04 -17.46 22.47
C VAL A 7 -3.72 -16.41 21.39
N PHE A 8 -3.47 -16.84 20.15
CA PHE A 8 -3.15 -15.92 19.06
C PHE A 8 -4.29 -14.93 18.77
N GLN A 9 -5.53 -15.42 18.74
CA GLN A 9 -6.71 -14.56 18.59
C GLN A 9 -6.84 -13.54 19.73
N THR A 10 -6.52 -13.94 20.96
CA THR A 10 -6.55 -13.04 22.12
C THR A 10 -5.49 -11.94 22.00
N LEU A 11 -4.30 -12.27 21.51
CA LEU A 11 -3.24 -11.28 21.23
C LEU A 11 -3.67 -10.30 20.13
N MET A 12 -4.30 -10.77 19.06
CA MET A 12 -4.86 -9.90 18.03
C MET A 12 -5.97 -9.00 18.57
N LEU A 13 -6.87 -9.55 19.40
CA LEU A 13 -7.95 -8.78 20.03
C LEU A 13 -7.39 -7.68 20.93
N ARG A 14 -6.29 -7.95 21.67
CA ARG A 14 -5.57 -6.92 22.43
C ARG A 14 -5.13 -5.77 21.53
N GLU A 15 -4.42 -6.09 20.44
CA GLU A 15 -3.95 -5.07 19.48
C GLU A 15 -5.10 -4.23 18.94
N TRP A 16 -6.22 -4.87 18.58
CA TRP A 16 -7.43 -4.19 18.16
C TRP A 16 -7.95 -3.23 19.24
N MET A 17 -8.15 -3.70 20.47
CA MET A 17 -8.68 -2.86 21.54
C MET A 17 -7.80 -1.64 21.84
N GLN A 18 -6.48 -1.78 21.71
CA GLN A 18 -5.55 -0.68 21.94
C GLN A 18 -5.60 0.38 20.84
N HIS A 19 -5.72 -0.02 19.57
CA HIS A 19 -5.51 0.91 18.44
C HIS A 19 -6.76 1.22 17.61
N HIS A 20 -7.87 0.50 17.79
CA HIS A 20 -9.05 0.63 16.93
C HIS A 20 -9.55 2.07 16.78
N LYS A 21 -9.54 2.89 17.85
CA LYS A 21 -9.98 4.29 17.76
C LYS A 21 -9.10 5.11 16.82
N GLY A 22 -7.78 4.99 16.95
CA GLY A 22 -6.83 5.68 16.09
C GLY A 22 -6.95 5.21 14.63
N TRP A 23 -7.10 3.90 14.44
CA TRP A 23 -7.27 3.32 13.10
C TRP A 23 -8.58 3.72 12.43
N LEU A 24 -9.70 3.72 13.18
CA LEU A 24 -10.99 4.17 12.70
C LEU A 24 -10.97 5.67 12.40
N ALA A 25 -10.35 6.49 13.24
CA ALA A 25 -10.19 7.92 12.97
C ALA A 25 -9.38 8.16 11.70
N LEU A 26 -8.25 7.46 11.52
CA LEU A 26 -7.43 7.55 10.32
C LEU A 26 -8.19 7.11 9.06
N GLY A 27 -9.04 6.09 9.16
CA GLY A 27 -9.88 5.63 8.06
C GLY A 27 -11.04 6.58 7.74
N LEU A 28 -11.78 7.02 8.74
CA LEU A 28 -13.05 7.73 8.57
C LEU A 28 -12.87 9.23 8.34
N VAL A 29 -11.93 9.89 9.03
CA VAL A 29 -11.80 11.35 8.96
C VAL A 29 -11.49 11.82 7.52
N PRO A 30 -10.51 11.25 6.79
CA PRO A 30 -10.25 11.67 5.41
C PRO A 30 -11.45 11.41 4.47
N VAL A 31 -12.18 10.31 4.67
CA VAL A 31 -13.37 9.98 3.88
C VAL A 31 -14.50 10.98 4.13
N VAL A 32 -14.76 11.32 5.39
CA VAL A 32 -15.77 12.33 5.76
C VAL A 32 -15.40 13.69 5.18
N LEU A 33 -14.12 14.09 5.28
CA LEU A 33 -13.66 15.34 4.69
C LEU A 33 -13.82 15.34 3.16
N MET A 34 -13.43 14.27 2.47
CA MET A 34 -13.61 14.15 1.02
C MET A 34 -15.09 14.20 0.61
N PHE A 35 -15.97 13.57 1.39
CA PHE A 35 -17.40 13.63 1.17
C PHE A 35 -17.93 15.06 1.34
N LEU A 36 -17.53 15.77 2.40
CA LEU A 36 -17.91 17.17 2.61
C LEU A 36 -17.38 18.08 1.49
N VAL A 37 -16.12 17.91 1.08
CA VAL A 37 -15.52 18.66 -0.04
C VAL A 37 -16.30 18.38 -1.33
N THR A 38 -16.70 17.14 -1.58
CA THR A 38 -17.51 16.79 -2.77
C THR A 38 -18.91 17.39 -2.68
N LEU A 39 -19.53 17.39 -1.49
CA LEU A 39 -20.86 17.97 -1.28
C LEU A 39 -20.89 19.49 -1.49
N PHE A 40 -19.90 20.22 -1.01
CA PHE A 40 -19.90 21.69 -1.05
C PHE A 40 -19.02 22.31 -2.14
N GLY A 41 -18.04 21.58 -2.68
CA GLY A 41 -17.15 22.06 -3.74
C GLY A 41 -17.78 22.01 -5.13
N SER A 42 -17.14 22.62 -6.13
CA SER A 42 -17.54 22.45 -7.55
C SER A 42 -16.76 21.31 -8.18
N VAL A 43 -17.45 20.39 -8.86
CA VAL A 43 -16.81 19.35 -9.68
C VAL A 43 -17.02 19.76 -11.13
N SER A 44 -15.98 20.30 -11.77
CA SER A 44 -15.98 20.60 -13.20
C SER A 44 -15.29 19.47 -13.95
N VAL A 45 -15.95 18.94 -14.96
CA VAL A 45 -15.44 17.90 -15.83
C VAL A 45 -15.42 18.46 -17.25
N ASP A 46 -14.29 18.32 -17.94
CA ASP A 46 -14.18 18.75 -19.32
C ASP A 46 -15.07 17.88 -20.22
N GLY A 47 -15.69 18.50 -21.23
CA GLY A 47 -16.63 17.81 -22.11
C GLY A 47 -15.96 16.64 -22.84
N GLY A 48 -16.38 15.41 -22.52
CA GLY A 48 -15.87 14.19 -23.13
C GLY A 48 -15.66 13.01 -22.17
N GLU A 49 -15.71 13.25 -20.86
CA GLU A 49 -15.60 12.15 -19.89
C GLU A 49 -16.90 11.36 -19.74
N SER A 50 -16.77 10.04 -19.66
CA SER A 50 -17.91 9.17 -19.38
C SER A 50 -18.24 9.19 -17.89
N GLY A 51 -19.53 9.09 -17.56
CA GLY A 51 -19.95 9.09 -16.16
C GLY A 51 -19.42 7.88 -15.37
N GLU A 52 -19.23 6.74 -16.02
CA GLU A 52 -18.59 5.56 -15.42
C GLU A 52 -17.12 5.81 -15.10
N GLY A 53 -16.40 6.50 -16.00
CA GLY A 53 -15.01 6.90 -15.80
C GLY A 53 -14.87 7.77 -14.56
N LEU A 54 -15.69 8.81 -14.44
CA LEU A 54 -15.72 9.69 -13.27
C LEU A 54 -16.06 8.93 -11.98
N LEU A 55 -17.06 8.03 -12.03
CA LEU A 55 -17.46 7.23 -10.87
C LEU A 55 -16.31 6.36 -10.37
N LEU A 56 -15.69 5.59 -11.28
CA LEU A 56 -14.58 4.71 -10.95
C LEU A 56 -13.34 5.50 -10.50
N LEU A 57 -13.05 6.64 -11.15
CA LEU A 57 -11.95 7.52 -10.78
C LEU A 57 -12.11 8.04 -9.35
N VAL A 58 -13.30 8.53 -8.98
CA VAL A 58 -13.54 9.04 -7.63
C VAL A 58 -13.53 7.91 -6.60
N ALA A 59 -14.16 6.78 -6.90
CA ALA A 59 -14.22 5.64 -5.99
C ALA A 59 -12.83 5.06 -5.71
N PHE A 60 -12.08 4.72 -6.76
CA PHE A 60 -10.75 4.16 -6.61
C PHE A 60 -9.71 5.20 -6.24
N GLY A 61 -9.81 6.44 -6.73
CA GLY A 61 -8.93 7.55 -6.33
C GLY A 61 -8.98 7.79 -4.82
N THR A 62 -10.18 7.75 -4.22
CA THR A 62 -10.35 7.81 -2.76
C THR A 62 -9.64 6.63 -2.09
N ALA A 63 -9.86 5.40 -2.57
CA ALA A 63 -9.18 4.23 -2.03
C ALA A 63 -7.65 4.30 -2.17
N MET A 64 -7.11 4.80 -3.29
CA MET A 64 -5.68 4.95 -3.52
C MET A 64 -5.06 5.97 -2.57
N MET A 65 -5.75 7.08 -2.31
CA MET A 65 -5.33 8.02 -1.27
C MET A 65 -5.26 7.31 0.10
N MET A 66 -6.27 6.49 0.43
CA MET A 66 -6.29 5.72 1.67
C MET A 66 -5.19 4.66 1.73
N VAL A 67 -4.80 4.05 0.59
CA VAL A 67 -3.62 3.17 0.51
C VAL A 67 -2.35 3.93 0.92
N VAL A 68 -2.12 5.12 0.36
CA VAL A 68 -0.93 5.92 0.68
C VAL A 68 -0.90 6.29 2.17
N LEU A 69 -2.03 6.77 2.71
CA LEU A 69 -2.16 7.10 4.13
C LEU A 69 -1.93 5.88 5.03
N ALA A 70 -2.51 4.74 4.68
CA ALA A 70 -2.35 3.49 5.41
C ALA A 70 -0.89 3.00 5.42
N MET A 71 -0.21 3.06 4.26
CA MET A 71 1.20 2.65 4.13
C MET A 71 2.12 3.56 4.96
N ALA A 72 1.90 4.88 4.91
CA ALA A 72 2.66 5.81 5.73
C ALA A 72 2.45 5.54 7.22
N ALA A 73 1.20 5.43 7.66
CA ALA A 73 0.86 5.15 9.04
C ALA A 73 1.37 3.78 9.52
N MET A 74 1.40 2.77 8.65
CA MET A 74 1.94 1.45 8.93
C MET A 74 3.43 1.51 9.24
N VAL A 75 4.23 2.20 8.42
CA VAL A 75 5.68 2.34 8.65
C VAL A 75 5.96 3.03 9.98
N PHE A 76 5.23 4.11 10.30
CA PHE A 76 5.40 4.83 11.56
C PHE A 76 5.00 3.98 12.78
N GLN A 77 3.82 3.36 12.75
CA GLN A 77 3.34 2.55 13.88
C GLN A 77 4.19 1.29 14.08
N ALA A 78 4.56 0.59 13.02
CA ALA A 78 5.32 -0.64 13.11
C ALA A 78 6.71 -0.43 13.73
N SER A 79 7.34 0.72 13.46
CA SER A 79 8.66 1.06 14.03
C SER A 79 8.68 1.13 15.56
N GLY A 80 7.55 1.44 16.20
CA GLY A 80 7.43 1.58 17.65
C GLY A 80 7.11 0.28 18.40
N LEU A 81 6.69 -0.76 17.68
CA LEU A 81 6.16 -2.00 18.29
C LEU A 81 7.18 -2.70 19.19
N ALA A 82 8.47 -2.66 18.83
CA ALA A 82 9.52 -3.35 19.59
C ALA A 82 9.72 -2.83 21.02
N ARG A 83 9.32 -1.57 21.30
CA ARG A 83 9.55 -0.93 22.61
C ARG A 83 8.29 -0.68 23.41
N ARG A 84 7.11 -0.78 22.78
CA ARG A 84 5.83 -0.50 23.43
C ARG A 84 5.64 -1.30 24.72
N ASP A 85 5.80 -2.62 24.65
CA ASP A 85 5.56 -3.48 25.80
C ASP A 85 6.57 -3.25 26.95
N GLN A 86 7.78 -2.76 26.63
CA GLN A 86 8.74 -2.31 27.64
C GLN A 86 8.35 -0.97 28.27
N GLN A 87 7.84 -0.02 27.47
CA GLN A 87 7.42 1.30 27.96
C GLN A 87 6.23 1.21 28.92
N ASP A 88 5.29 0.32 28.62
CA ASP A 88 4.10 0.10 29.44
C ASP A 88 4.36 -0.83 30.64
N ARG A 89 5.61 -1.32 30.81
CA ARG A 89 6.01 -2.38 31.77
C ARG A 89 5.17 -3.66 31.69
N SER A 90 4.37 -3.81 30.63
CA SER A 90 3.51 -4.99 30.44
C SER A 90 4.31 -6.21 30.02
N ILE A 91 5.57 -6.06 29.60
CA ILE A 91 6.44 -7.16 29.20
C ILE A 91 6.63 -8.22 30.31
N GLU A 92 6.71 -7.82 31.58
CA GLU A 92 6.84 -8.75 32.72
C GLU A 92 5.60 -9.64 32.85
N PHE A 93 4.42 -9.04 32.64
CA PHE A 93 3.16 -9.78 32.59
C PHE A 93 3.15 -10.77 31.43
N TRP A 94 3.53 -10.35 30.22
CA TRP A 94 3.54 -11.23 29.04
C TRP A 94 4.55 -12.36 29.14
N LEU A 95 5.70 -12.14 29.79
CA LEU A 95 6.70 -13.16 30.04
C LEU A 95 6.26 -14.18 31.10
N SER A 96 5.31 -13.83 31.99
CA SER A 96 4.76 -14.77 32.96
C SER A 96 3.70 -15.70 32.36
N LEU A 97 3.12 -15.33 31.21
CA LEU A 97 2.18 -16.18 30.49
C LEU A 97 2.93 -17.22 29.64
N PRO A 98 2.37 -18.43 29.43
CA PRO A 98 2.95 -19.46 28.58
C PRO A 98 2.73 -19.16 27.08
N VAL A 99 3.16 -17.97 26.63
CA VAL A 99 3.03 -17.50 25.25
C VAL A 99 4.41 -17.45 24.60
N GLY A 100 4.51 -18.00 23.39
CA GLY A 100 5.77 -17.96 22.65
C GLY A 100 6.08 -16.56 22.12
N GLN A 101 7.34 -16.11 22.25
CA GLN A 101 7.83 -14.87 21.64
C GLN A 101 7.46 -14.69 20.14
N PRO A 102 7.58 -15.71 19.26
CA PRO A 102 7.22 -15.55 17.85
C PRO A 102 5.71 -15.32 17.65
N GLN A 103 4.85 -15.82 18.54
CA GLN A 103 3.40 -15.64 18.44
C GLN A 103 3.01 -14.18 18.75
N THR A 104 3.62 -13.59 19.78
CA THR A 104 3.41 -12.18 20.14
C THR A 104 3.88 -11.25 19.01
N LEU A 105 5.07 -11.50 18.46
CA LEU A 105 5.59 -10.71 17.33
C LEU A 105 4.71 -10.89 16.08
N ALA A 106 4.32 -12.12 15.74
CA ALA A 106 3.49 -12.39 14.58
C ALA A 106 2.11 -11.74 14.69
N ALA A 107 1.49 -11.72 15.88
CA ALA A 107 0.20 -11.06 16.11
C ALA A 107 0.32 -9.54 15.88
N MET A 108 1.36 -8.91 16.43
CA MET A 108 1.61 -7.47 16.24
C MET A 108 1.86 -7.12 14.76
N LEU A 109 2.71 -7.88 14.08
CA LEU A 109 3.02 -7.69 12.66
C LEU A 109 1.77 -7.92 11.80
N LEU A 110 1.01 -8.99 12.05
CA LEU A 110 -0.23 -9.28 11.31
C LEU A 110 -1.21 -8.10 11.41
N MET A 111 -1.41 -7.60 12.62
CA MET A 111 -2.33 -6.50 12.89
C MET A 111 -1.91 -5.20 12.24
N HIS A 112 -0.64 -4.80 12.34
CA HIS A 112 -0.17 -3.48 11.89
C HIS A 112 0.25 -3.44 10.42
N VAL A 113 0.80 -4.53 9.88
CA VAL A 113 1.30 -4.59 8.50
C VAL A 113 0.20 -4.95 7.52
N TRP A 114 -0.79 -5.76 7.91
CA TRP A 114 -1.84 -6.23 6.99
C TRP A 114 -3.26 -5.83 7.38
N LEU A 115 -3.73 -6.20 8.57
CA LEU A 115 -5.15 -6.00 8.91
C LEU A 115 -5.52 -4.52 9.03
N PHE A 116 -4.67 -3.72 9.67
CA PHE A 116 -4.87 -2.27 9.76
C PHE A 116 -4.91 -1.60 8.37
N PRO A 117 -3.91 -1.78 7.48
CA PRO A 117 -3.96 -1.15 6.17
C PRO A 117 -5.14 -1.63 5.32
N MET A 118 -5.48 -2.92 5.40
CA MET A 118 -6.66 -3.46 4.72
C MET A 118 -7.96 -2.83 5.21
N MET A 119 -8.12 -2.64 6.51
CA MET A 119 -9.30 -1.98 7.07
C MET A 119 -9.40 -0.54 6.58
N VAL A 120 -8.30 0.22 6.61
CA VAL A 120 -8.27 1.63 6.15
C VAL A 120 -8.62 1.73 4.66
N VAL A 121 -8.10 0.82 3.84
CA VAL A 121 -8.45 0.73 2.41
C VAL A 121 -9.89 0.31 2.21
N ALA A 122 -10.42 -0.63 3.00
CA ALA A 122 -11.83 -1.02 2.94
C ALA A 122 -12.76 0.17 3.22
N ILE A 123 -12.45 0.96 4.26
CA ILE A 123 -13.16 2.20 4.58
C ILE A 123 -13.06 3.19 3.41
N GLY A 124 -11.87 3.34 2.82
CA GLY A 124 -11.65 4.17 1.64
C GLY A 124 -12.45 3.77 0.41
N LEU A 125 -12.53 2.47 0.12
CA LEU A 125 -13.32 1.91 -0.98
C LEU A 125 -14.81 2.13 -0.75
N LEU A 126 -15.32 1.80 0.44
CA LEU A 126 -16.73 2.02 0.78
C LEU A 126 -17.07 3.51 0.74
N GLY A 127 -16.21 4.35 1.32
CA GLY A 127 -16.34 5.80 1.26
C GLY A 127 -16.34 6.34 -0.17
N GLY A 128 -15.39 5.90 -0.98
CA GLY A 128 -15.29 6.27 -2.40
C GLY A 128 -16.54 5.88 -3.19
N LEU A 129 -17.09 4.69 -2.97
CA LEU A 129 -18.33 4.24 -3.61
C LEU A 129 -19.56 5.06 -3.18
N LEU A 130 -19.55 5.65 -1.98
CA LEU A 130 -20.59 6.58 -1.53
C LEU A 130 -20.40 8.00 -2.10
N ILE A 131 -19.15 8.47 -2.22
CA ILE A 131 -18.79 9.80 -2.73
C ILE A 131 -19.01 9.87 -4.26
N ALA A 132 -18.68 8.80 -4.99
CA ALA A 132 -18.63 8.81 -6.44
C ALA A 132 -19.97 9.14 -7.13
N PRO A 133 -21.13 8.59 -6.72
CA PRO A 133 -22.43 9.00 -7.28
C PRO A 133 -22.74 10.48 -7.04
N VAL A 134 -22.33 11.04 -5.89
CA VAL A 134 -22.50 12.48 -5.60
C VAL A 134 -21.67 13.31 -6.56
N ALA A 135 -20.42 12.92 -6.80
CA ALA A 135 -19.54 13.60 -7.75
C ALA A 135 -20.13 13.58 -9.17
N VAL A 136 -20.66 12.43 -9.61
CA VAL A 136 -21.33 12.27 -10.90
C VAL A 136 -22.54 13.20 -11.02
N VAL A 137 -23.44 13.21 -10.02
CA VAL A 137 -24.64 14.06 -10.07
C VAL A 137 -24.26 15.53 -10.14
N LYS A 138 -23.18 15.93 -9.48
CA LYS A 138 -22.70 17.31 -9.53
C LYS A 138 -22.06 17.69 -10.86
N ALA A 139 -21.37 16.77 -11.51
CA ALA A 139 -20.70 17.02 -12.79
C ALA A 139 -21.64 16.89 -14.00
N LEU A 140 -22.49 15.86 -14.01
CA LEU A 140 -23.28 15.42 -15.17
C LEU A 140 -24.80 15.44 -14.93
N GLY A 141 -25.24 15.82 -13.73
CA GLY A 141 -26.65 15.79 -13.34
C GLY A 141 -27.17 14.38 -13.03
N LEU A 142 -28.45 14.30 -12.65
CA LEU A 142 -29.14 13.02 -12.40
C LEU A 142 -29.24 12.15 -13.66
N ALA A 143 -29.35 12.77 -14.84
CA ALA A 143 -29.37 12.06 -16.11
C ALA A 143 -28.07 11.26 -16.33
N GLY A 144 -26.93 11.80 -15.90
CA GLY A 144 -25.63 11.14 -15.97
C GLY A 144 -25.59 9.78 -15.27
N LEU A 145 -26.26 9.63 -14.11
CA LEU A 145 -26.37 8.33 -13.43
C LEU A 145 -27.24 7.32 -14.20
N SER A 146 -28.33 7.78 -14.80
CA SER A 146 -29.28 6.91 -15.50
C SER A 146 -28.75 6.36 -16.82
N GLN A 147 -27.81 7.09 -17.45
CA GLN A 147 -27.21 6.71 -18.73
C GLN A 147 -26.03 5.73 -18.58
N MET A 148 -25.60 5.44 -17.35
CA MET A 148 -24.44 4.59 -17.11
C MET A 148 -24.69 3.12 -17.42
N ALA A 149 -23.66 2.48 -17.95
CA ALA A 149 -23.58 1.01 -18.03
C ALA A 149 -23.29 0.37 -16.66
N TRP A 150 -24.27 0.37 -15.74
CA TRP A 150 -24.14 -0.15 -14.37
C TRP A 150 -23.61 -1.59 -14.30
N GLY A 151 -23.94 -2.44 -15.27
CA GLY A 151 -23.42 -3.81 -15.33
C GLY A 151 -21.89 -3.87 -15.44
N GLY A 152 -21.29 -2.94 -16.19
CA GLY A 152 -19.84 -2.81 -16.30
C GLY A 152 -19.20 -2.32 -15.00
N VAL A 153 -19.79 -1.30 -14.37
CA VAL A 153 -19.33 -0.77 -13.08
C VAL A 153 -19.42 -1.83 -11.98
N LEU A 154 -20.56 -2.51 -11.84
CA LEU A 154 -20.80 -3.50 -10.80
C LEU A 154 -19.92 -4.75 -10.95
N SER A 155 -19.53 -5.12 -12.17
CA SER A 155 -18.59 -6.22 -12.41
C SER A 155 -17.13 -5.81 -12.19
N ALA A 156 -16.77 -4.57 -12.50
CA ALA A 156 -15.43 -4.03 -12.31
C ALA A 156 -15.03 -3.87 -10.83
N VAL A 157 -15.96 -3.36 -10.00
CA VAL A 157 -15.71 -3.06 -8.57
C VAL A 157 -15.15 -4.24 -7.77
N PRO A 158 -15.74 -5.45 -7.77
CA PRO A 158 -15.23 -6.58 -6.99
C PRO A 158 -13.84 -7.05 -7.47
N VAL A 159 -13.58 -7.04 -8.78
CA VAL A 159 -12.28 -7.45 -9.34
C VAL A 159 -11.18 -6.46 -8.95
N ALA A 160 -11.45 -5.17 -9.09
CA ALA A 160 -10.54 -4.12 -8.66
C ALA A 160 -10.31 -4.12 -7.14
N THR A 161 -11.36 -4.36 -6.35
CA THR A 161 -11.26 -4.55 -4.90
C THR A 161 -10.33 -5.72 -4.59
N LEU A 162 -10.58 -6.90 -5.13
CA LEU A 162 -9.74 -8.08 -4.91
C LEU A 162 -8.27 -7.78 -5.27
N ARG A 163 -8.03 -7.11 -6.41
CA ARG A 163 -6.70 -6.72 -6.86
C ARG A 163 -5.98 -5.82 -5.87
N VAL A 164 -6.66 -4.83 -5.30
CA VAL A 164 -6.09 -3.90 -4.30
C VAL A 164 -5.76 -4.65 -3.01
N PHE A 165 -6.64 -5.54 -2.53
CA PHE A 165 -6.37 -6.33 -1.32
C PHE A 165 -5.21 -7.30 -1.51
N THR A 166 -5.14 -8.01 -2.64
CA THR A 166 -3.99 -8.88 -2.96
C THR A 166 -2.70 -8.06 -3.14
N GLY A 167 -2.79 -6.90 -3.78
CA GLY A 167 -1.68 -5.96 -3.91
C GLY A 167 -1.16 -5.48 -2.56
N MET A 168 -2.06 -5.19 -1.62
CA MET A 168 -1.72 -4.79 -0.25
C MET A 168 -1.01 -5.93 0.52
N LEU A 169 -1.45 -7.18 0.38
CA LEU A 169 -0.76 -8.34 0.98
C LEU A 169 0.69 -8.43 0.51
N LEU A 170 0.89 -8.33 -0.80
CA LEU A 170 2.20 -8.43 -1.42
C LEU A 170 3.08 -7.21 -1.11
N ALA A 171 2.50 -6.01 -1.07
CA ALA A 171 3.17 -4.79 -0.64
C ALA A 171 3.65 -4.90 0.80
N GLY A 172 2.83 -5.44 1.70
CA GLY A 172 3.23 -5.74 3.08
C GLY A 172 4.44 -6.66 3.15
N LEU A 173 4.44 -7.76 2.37
CA LEU A 173 5.58 -8.68 2.27
C LEU A 173 6.86 -8.00 1.77
N TRP A 174 6.76 -7.15 0.75
CA TRP A 174 7.91 -6.38 0.26
C TRP A 174 8.39 -5.31 1.25
N ALA A 175 7.50 -4.77 2.07
CA ALA A 175 7.84 -3.80 3.10
C ALA A 175 8.48 -4.44 4.35
N LEU A 176 8.26 -5.74 4.59
CA LEU A 176 8.74 -6.43 5.81
C LEU A 176 10.24 -6.23 6.11
N PRO A 177 11.19 -6.40 5.17
CA PRO A 177 12.61 -6.22 5.48
C PRO A 177 12.90 -4.83 6.03
N PHE A 178 12.25 -3.81 5.48
CA PHE A 178 12.39 -2.43 5.92
C PHE A 178 11.71 -2.18 7.27
N VAL A 179 10.51 -2.73 7.48
CA VAL A 179 9.80 -2.64 8.76
C VAL A 179 10.61 -3.30 9.89
N LEU A 180 11.17 -4.48 9.65
CA LEU A 180 11.99 -5.19 10.64
C LEU A 180 13.29 -4.43 10.93
N LEU A 181 13.92 -3.84 9.91
CA LEU A 181 15.09 -2.97 10.08
C LEU A 181 14.76 -1.74 10.93
N MET A 182 13.60 -1.12 10.70
CA MET A 182 13.11 0.01 11.51
C MET A 182 12.87 -0.40 12.96
N MET A 183 12.23 -1.56 13.19
CA MET A 183 12.03 -2.09 14.54
C MET A 183 13.38 -2.32 15.25
N ALA A 184 14.35 -2.92 14.56
CA ALA A 184 15.69 -3.14 15.11
C ALA A 184 16.40 -1.82 15.43
N ALA A 185 16.33 -0.82 14.53
CA ALA A 185 16.90 0.50 14.76
C ALA A 185 16.25 1.21 15.96
N SER A 186 14.93 1.11 16.12
CA SER A 186 14.19 1.68 17.24
C SER A 186 14.59 1.10 18.59
N VAL A 187 15.03 -0.15 18.66
CA VAL A 187 15.56 -0.75 19.91
C VAL A 187 16.80 -0.02 20.38
N TRP A 188 17.73 0.30 19.47
CA TRP A 188 19.00 0.92 19.81
C TRP A 188 18.90 2.44 19.97
N LEU A 189 18.15 3.09 19.07
CA LEU A 189 18.11 4.55 18.94
C LEU A 189 16.87 5.18 19.58
N LYS A 190 16.01 4.36 20.21
CA LYS A 190 14.80 4.80 20.90
C LYS A 190 13.88 5.60 19.96
N ARG A 191 13.53 6.85 20.32
CA ARG A 191 12.69 7.74 19.51
C ARG A 191 13.37 8.26 18.23
N TRP A 192 14.70 8.12 18.13
CA TRP A 192 15.48 8.57 16.99
C TRP A 192 15.69 7.47 15.94
N GLY A 193 15.19 6.25 16.16
CA GLY A 193 15.34 5.13 15.23
C GLY A 193 14.92 5.46 13.81
N VAL A 194 13.69 5.94 13.63
CA VAL A 194 13.16 6.29 12.30
C VAL A 194 13.91 7.46 11.66
N PRO A 195 14.06 8.64 12.32
CA PRO A 195 14.77 9.76 11.69
C PRO A 195 16.23 9.44 11.35
N VAL A 196 16.95 8.74 12.24
CA VAL A 196 18.35 8.39 12.01
C VAL A 196 18.47 7.37 10.90
N LEU A 197 17.64 6.34 10.89
CA LEU A 197 17.71 5.34 9.82
C LEU A 197 17.33 5.95 8.47
N ALA A 198 16.34 6.85 8.42
CA ALA A 198 16.03 7.62 7.22
C ALA A 198 17.21 8.50 6.76
N ALA A 199 17.89 9.18 7.69
CA ALA A 199 19.07 9.99 7.39
C ALA A 199 20.25 9.15 6.89
N VAL A 200 20.53 8.01 7.54
CA VAL A 200 21.61 7.09 7.16
C VAL A 200 21.33 6.47 5.79
N VAL A 201 20.11 6.02 5.53
CA VAL A 201 19.75 5.42 4.25
C VAL A 201 19.75 6.48 3.13
N GLY A 202 19.16 7.65 3.37
CA GLY A 202 19.06 8.73 2.39
C GLY A 202 20.40 9.44 2.16
N LEU A 203 20.89 10.17 3.16
CA LEU A 203 22.13 10.95 3.06
C LEU A 203 23.34 10.04 2.94
N GLY A 204 23.40 8.98 3.76
CA GLY A 204 24.51 8.02 3.69
C GLY A 204 24.54 7.31 2.33
N GLY A 205 23.40 6.95 1.76
CA GLY A 205 23.32 6.41 0.40
C GLY A 205 23.82 7.39 -0.67
N LEU A 206 23.44 8.67 -0.59
CA LEU A 206 23.92 9.70 -1.52
C LEU A 206 25.43 9.94 -1.41
N VAL A 207 25.95 9.96 -0.17
CA VAL A 207 27.40 10.09 0.06
C VAL A 207 28.14 8.86 -0.49
N LEU A 208 27.60 7.65 -0.29
CA LEU A 208 28.20 6.42 -0.81
C LEU A 208 28.24 6.40 -2.34
N GLU A 209 27.16 6.87 -2.98
CA GLU A 209 27.09 7.02 -4.44
C GLU A 209 28.13 8.04 -4.94
N LYS A 210 28.20 9.23 -4.34
CA LYS A 210 29.06 10.33 -4.85
C LYS A 210 30.53 10.16 -4.50
N ALA A 211 30.86 9.72 -3.29
CA ALA A 211 32.23 9.62 -2.81
C ALA A 211 32.89 8.27 -3.16
N TYR A 212 32.11 7.18 -3.15
CA TYR A 212 32.64 5.82 -3.30
C TYR A 212 32.11 5.08 -4.54
N GLN A 213 31.29 5.73 -5.38
CA GLN A 213 30.66 5.12 -6.58
C GLN A 213 29.87 3.83 -6.28
N GLN A 214 29.35 3.73 -5.06
CA GLN A 214 28.77 2.51 -4.53
C GLN A 214 27.24 2.70 -4.42
N THR A 215 26.47 2.17 -5.38
CA THR A 215 25.02 2.46 -5.52
C THR A 215 24.11 1.44 -4.84
N TRP A 216 24.63 0.27 -4.40
CA TRP A 216 23.82 -0.86 -3.95
C TRP A 216 22.80 -0.50 -2.85
N LEU A 217 23.15 0.43 -1.95
CA LEU A 217 22.26 0.82 -0.84
C LEU A 217 21.02 1.54 -1.37
N LEU A 218 21.21 2.56 -2.21
CA LEU A 218 20.11 3.30 -2.82
C LEU A 218 19.33 2.42 -3.80
N ASP A 219 20.01 1.56 -4.56
CA ASP A 219 19.35 0.65 -5.50
C ASP A 219 18.49 -0.39 -4.78
N SER A 220 18.93 -0.89 -3.63
CA SER A 220 18.13 -1.81 -2.80
C SER A 220 16.87 -1.15 -2.26
N VAL A 221 16.99 0.08 -1.77
CA VAL A 221 15.85 0.84 -1.23
C VAL A 221 14.88 1.22 -2.35
N ARG A 222 15.38 1.68 -3.49
CA ARG A 222 14.59 1.95 -4.69
C ARG A 222 13.88 0.69 -5.18
N SER A 223 14.57 -0.46 -5.18
CA SER A 223 13.99 -1.75 -5.58
C SER A 223 12.86 -2.19 -4.65
N LEU A 224 13.04 -2.09 -3.33
CA LEU A 224 11.99 -2.38 -2.36
C LEU A 224 10.78 -1.45 -2.57
N GLY A 225 11.03 -0.14 -2.67
CA GLY A 225 9.98 0.85 -2.94
C GLY A 225 9.24 0.59 -4.26
N SER A 226 9.97 0.23 -5.33
CA SER A 226 9.37 -0.09 -6.63
C SER A 226 8.54 -1.36 -6.57
N ASN A 227 8.95 -2.37 -5.81
CA ASN A 227 8.20 -3.63 -5.68
C ASN A 227 6.93 -3.43 -4.82
N VAL A 228 7.01 -2.63 -3.76
CA VAL A 228 5.83 -2.19 -3.00
C VAL A 228 4.85 -1.44 -3.91
N GLY A 229 5.36 -0.48 -4.69
CA GLY A 229 4.56 0.29 -5.65
C GLY A 229 3.94 -0.59 -6.74
N ALA A 230 4.71 -1.53 -7.31
CA ALA A 230 4.24 -2.45 -8.35
C ALA A 230 3.19 -3.44 -7.84
N ALA A 231 3.27 -3.86 -6.57
CA ALA A 231 2.28 -4.73 -5.96
C ALA A 231 0.91 -4.03 -5.88
N LEU A 232 0.89 -2.75 -5.50
CA LEU A 232 -0.31 -1.92 -5.41
C LEU A 232 -0.80 -1.43 -6.78
N PHE A 233 0.13 -1.04 -7.65
CA PHE A 233 -0.13 -0.38 -8.94
C PHE A 233 0.69 -1.05 -10.06
N PRO A 234 0.20 -2.15 -10.65
CA PRO A 234 0.85 -2.76 -11.81
C PRO A 234 0.87 -1.74 -12.96
N GLY A 235 2.09 -1.41 -13.43
CA GLY A 235 2.31 -0.37 -14.45
C GLY A 235 3.15 0.82 -14.00
N ALA A 236 3.23 1.10 -12.69
CA ALA A 236 4.07 2.18 -12.15
C ALA A 236 5.58 1.85 -12.08
N ALA A 237 5.95 0.60 -12.39
CA ALA A 237 7.29 0.05 -12.17
C ALA A 237 8.35 0.43 -13.25
N GLY A 238 8.04 1.36 -14.16
CA GLY A 238 8.99 1.89 -15.15
C GLY A 238 9.17 3.40 -14.96
N ASN A 239 10.38 3.83 -14.58
CA ASN A 239 10.78 5.24 -14.44
C ASN A 239 9.75 6.17 -13.78
N ALA A 240 9.60 6.04 -12.45
CA ALA A 240 9.28 7.10 -11.49
C ALA A 240 8.27 8.20 -11.89
N GLY A 241 7.26 7.81 -12.67
CA GLY A 241 6.14 8.65 -13.02
C GLY A 241 4.96 7.73 -13.21
N LEU A 242 3.91 7.96 -12.44
CA LEU A 242 2.58 7.47 -12.77
C LEU A 242 2.22 8.12 -14.12
N GLN A 243 2.71 7.58 -15.23
CA GLN A 243 2.17 7.88 -16.56
C GLN A 243 0.83 7.15 -16.63
N VAL A 244 -0.13 7.62 -15.83
CA VAL A 244 -1.53 7.57 -16.21
C VAL A 244 -1.53 8.37 -17.51
N ASN A 245 -1.45 7.64 -18.62
CA ASN A 245 -1.78 8.24 -19.90
C ASN A 245 -3.21 8.74 -19.69
N ASP A 246 -3.40 10.07 -19.56
CA ASP A 246 -4.66 10.69 -19.13
C ASP A 246 -5.85 10.14 -19.95
N LYS A 247 -5.58 9.72 -21.18
CA LYS A 247 -6.53 9.09 -22.11
C LYS A 247 -7.02 7.70 -21.69
N MET A 248 -6.24 6.91 -20.95
CA MET A 248 -6.56 5.50 -20.68
C MET A 248 -7.56 5.31 -19.53
N LEU A 249 -7.53 6.20 -18.52
CA LEU A 249 -8.52 6.23 -17.43
C LEU A 249 -9.72 7.12 -17.77
N MET A 250 -9.52 8.23 -18.49
CA MET A 250 -10.61 9.17 -18.82
C MET A 250 -11.46 8.77 -20.04
N SER A 251 -10.96 7.90 -20.95
CA SER A 251 -11.73 7.52 -22.14
C SER A 251 -12.93 6.61 -21.88
N GLY A 252 -13.24 6.27 -20.62
CA GLY A 252 -14.42 5.46 -20.26
C GLY A 252 -14.40 4.03 -20.82
N HIS A 253 -13.31 3.61 -21.47
CA HIS A 253 -13.18 2.26 -22.00
C HIS A 253 -12.86 1.32 -20.84
N LEU A 254 -13.88 0.64 -20.34
CA LEU A 254 -13.77 -0.48 -19.39
C LEU A 254 -12.73 -1.53 -19.83
N GLU A 255 -12.43 -1.60 -21.13
CA GLU A 255 -11.34 -2.40 -21.70
C GLU A 255 -9.97 -2.07 -21.09
N GLY A 256 -9.67 -0.78 -20.85
CA GLY A 256 -8.42 -0.36 -20.21
C GLY A 256 -8.33 -0.80 -18.75
N LEU A 257 -9.46 -0.76 -18.03
CA LEU A 257 -9.54 -1.26 -16.66
C LEU A 257 -9.40 -2.79 -16.62
N ASN A 258 -10.09 -3.51 -17.50
CA ASN A 258 -9.96 -4.96 -17.62
C ASN A 258 -8.54 -5.36 -18.01
N ALA A 259 -7.89 -4.63 -18.92
CA ALA A 259 -6.49 -4.83 -19.24
C ALA A 259 -5.62 -4.63 -18.01
N TRP A 260 -5.80 -3.54 -17.25
CA TRP A 260 -5.05 -3.29 -15.99
C TRP A 260 -5.28 -4.39 -14.95
N LEU A 261 -6.52 -4.86 -14.78
CA LEU A 261 -6.87 -5.95 -13.86
C LEU A 261 -6.24 -7.29 -14.27
N MET A 262 -6.15 -7.55 -15.58
CA MET A 262 -5.59 -8.77 -16.17
C MET A 262 -4.07 -8.68 -16.40
N MET A 263 -3.47 -7.49 -16.33
CA MET A 263 -2.05 -7.24 -16.59
C MET A 263 -1.19 -7.67 -15.39
N TRP A 264 -1.19 -8.97 -15.12
CA TRP A 264 -0.05 -9.61 -14.47
C TRP A 264 0.98 -9.86 -15.57
N GLU A 265 1.78 -8.86 -15.93
CA GLU A 265 2.74 -9.03 -17.04
C GLU A 265 4.00 -9.79 -16.54
N PRO A 266 4.25 -11.06 -16.95
CA PRO A 266 5.48 -11.79 -16.60
C PRO A 266 6.74 -11.18 -17.24
N ARG A 267 6.61 -10.12 -18.05
CA ARG A 267 7.74 -9.44 -18.69
C ARG A 267 8.62 -8.65 -17.73
N SER A 268 8.14 -8.30 -16.54
CA SER A 268 8.97 -7.70 -15.48
C SER A 268 10.00 -8.71 -14.95
N ALA A 269 9.61 -9.98 -14.79
CA ALA A 269 10.52 -11.07 -14.41
C ALA A 269 11.60 -11.31 -15.50
N ALA A 270 11.21 -11.27 -16.77
CA ALA A 270 12.16 -11.41 -17.89
C ALA A 270 13.12 -10.21 -18.03
N ARG A 271 12.70 -8.99 -17.64
CA ARG A 271 13.58 -7.82 -17.56
C ARG A 271 14.52 -7.89 -16.36
N TYR A 272 14.04 -8.35 -15.20
CA TYR A 272 14.89 -8.56 -14.02
C TYR A 272 15.98 -9.61 -14.28
N ALA A 273 15.62 -10.74 -14.90
CA ALA A 273 16.58 -11.77 -15.32
C ALA A 273 17.66 -11.20 -16.27
N ARG A 274 17.26 -10.37 -17.24
CA ARG A 274 18.21 -9.70 -18.15
C ARG A 274 19.12 -8.68 -17.45
N SER A 275 18.59 -7.92 -16.48
CA SER A 275 19.37 -6.92 -15.74
C SER A 275 20.46 -7.58 -14.86
N MET A 276 20.14 -8.70 -14.20
CA MET A 276 21.12 -9.47 -13.41
C MET A 276 22.23 -10.07 -14.30
N CYS A 277 21.91 -10.46 -15.54
CA CYS A 277 22.93 -10.91 -16.50
C CYS A 277 23.86 -9.79 -16.99
N SER A 278 23.41 -8.54 -16.96
CA SER A 278 24.22 -7.40 -17.45
C SER A 278 25.28 -6.91 -16.45
N LEU A 279 25.05 -7.13 -15.15
CA LEU A 279 25.95 -6.77 -14.04
C LEU A 279 27.07 -7.80 -13.78
N GLY A 280 27.08 -8.92 -14.51
CA GLY A 280 28.14 -9.92 -14.44
C GLY A 280 29.39 -9.52 -15.24
N SER A 281 30.56 -9.86 -14.70
CA SER A 281 31.85 -9.88 -15.41
C SER A 281 31.70 -10.44 -16.84
N PRO A 282 32.49 -9.97 -17.84
CA PRO A 282 32.36 -10.39 -19.24
C PRO A 282 32.35 -11.91 -19.45
N SER A 283 32.95 -12.71 -18.55
CA SER A 283 32.89 -14.18 -18.62
C SER A 283 31.52 -14.80 -18.28
N LYS A 284 30.64 -14.08 -17.56
CA LYS A 284 29.27 -14.53 -17.23
C LYS A 284 28.24 -14.12 -18.29
N LYS A 285 28.51 -13.10 -19.12
CA LYS A 285 27.60 -12.65 -20.19
C LYS A 285 27.36 -13.72 -21.26
N ALA A 286 28.35 -14.56 -21.55
CA ALA A 286 28.24 -15.62 -22.56
C ALA A 286 27.24 -16.74 -22.20
N ARG A 287 26.88 -16.90 -20.92
CA ARG A 287 26.04 -18.02 -20.45
C ARG A 287 24.55 -17.67 -20.30
N CYS A 288 24.19 -16.39 -20.40
CA CYS A 288 22.80 -15.94 -20.24
C CYS A 288 21.98 -15.92 -21.55
N TRP A 289 22.61 -16.11 -22.71
CA TRP A 289 21.96 -16.02 -24.02
C TRP A 289 21.64 -17.38 -24.67
N SER A 290 21.90 -18.48 -23.97
CA SER A 290 21.70 -19.85 -24.48
C SER A 290 20.46 -20.56 -23.93
N VAL A 291 19.48 -19.81 -23.39
CA VAL A 291 18.20 -20.34 -22.87
C VAL A 291 17.05 -19.49 -23.37
#